data_AF-A0A962EIP6-F1
#
_entry.id   AF-A0A962EIP6-F1
#
_cell.length_a   1.000
_cell.length_b   1.000
_cell.length_c   1.000
_cell.angle_alpha   90.00
_cell.angle_beta   90.00
_cell.angle_gamma   90.00
#
_symmetry.space_group_name_H-M   'P 1'
#
loop_
_entity.id
_entity.type
_entity.pdbx_description
1 polymer ?
#
loop_
_entity_poly.entity_id
_entity_poly.type
_entity_poly.pdbx_seq_one_letter_code
_entity_poly.pdbx_strand_id
1 'polypeptide(L)'
;GCQHFEASQFMAYQRHIDTAAYLILWQVGITGDIHSRRLSTNPAYVELLVEVLGADYPAEHRVTVYEAATLAIAPPRIETLALRDLASVPLTLQSTLIVPPARRMLSNALVKSKLDALEQQFRAA
;
A
#
# COMPACT_ATOMS: atom_id res chain seq x y z
N GLY A 1 9.79 6.57 -1.78
CA GLY A 1 9.84 5.59 -0.67
C GLY A 1 8.74 4.56 -0.84
N CYS A 2 8.80 3.47 -0.08
CA CYS A 2 7.79 2.42 -0.08
C CYS A 2 7.63 1.85 1.34
N GLN A 3 6.39 1.55 1.75
CA GLN A 3 6.04 0.97 3.04
C GLN A 3 5.33 -0.36 2.78
N HIS A 4 5.67 -1.41 3.53
CA HIS A 4 5.12 -2.74 3.36
C HIS A 4 4.56 -3.24 4.68
N PHE A 5 3.32 -3.73 4.67
CA PHE A 5 2.69 -4.35 5.84
C PHE A 5 1.88 -5.58 5.42
N GLU A 6 1.70 -6.52 6.34
CA GLU A 6 0.62 -7.50 6.25
C GLU A 6 -0.71 -6.81 6.58
N ALA A 7 -1.76 -7.10 5.81
CA ALA A 7 -3.01 -6.34 5.83
C ALA A 7 -3.79 -6.45 7.16
N SER A 8 -3.86 -7.63 7.76
CA SER A 8 -4.56 -7.82 9.04
C SER A 8 -3.85 -7.10 10.20
N GLN A 9 -2.53 -7.17 10.25
CA GLN A 9 -1.68 -6.43 11.18
C GLN A 9 -1.74 -4.92 10.90
N PHE A 10 -1.89 -4.49 9.64
CA PHE A 10 -2.11 -3.08 9.33
C PHE A 10 -3.42 -2.59 9.93
N MET A 11 -4.51 -3.36 9.80
CA MET A 11 -5.82 -3.05 10.37
C MET A 11 -5.83 -3.09 11.90
N ALA A 12 -5.12 -4.04 12.52
CA ALA A 12 -5.19 -4.28 13.96
C ALA A 12 -4.42 -3.24 14.81
N TYR A 13 -3.57 -2.40 14.20
CA TYR A 13 -2.72 -1.46 14.92
C TYR A 13 -2.82 -0.04 14.34
N GLN A 14 -2.81 0.97 15.21
CA GLN A 14 -2.76 2.36 14.80
C GLN A 14 -1.37 2.69 14.25
N ARG A 15 -1.28 2.82 12.92
CA ARG A 15 -0.04 3.13 12.20
C ARG A 15 -0.07 4.59 11.75
N HIS A 16 1.09 5.26 11.81
CA HIS A 16 1.32 6.49 11.08
C HIS A 16 2.03 6.15 9.77
N ILE A 17 1.35 6.32 8.64
CA ILE A 17 1.92 6.04 7.32
C ILE A 17 2.28 7.34 6.58
N ASP A 18 3.35 7.28 5.80
CA ASP A 18 3.64 8.36 4.85
C ASP A 18 2.83 8.19 3.55
N THR A 19 1.75 8.95 3.42
CA THR A 19 0.90 8.97 2.21
C THR A 19 1.55 9.65 1.00
N ALA A 20 2.77 10.17 1.12
CA ALA A 20 3.60 10.61 -0.02
C ALA A 20 4.47 9.48 -0.61
N ALA A 21 4.43 8.29 -0.03
CA ALA A 21 5.11 7.09 -0.47
C ALA A 21 4.11 6.01 -0.93
N TYR A 22 4.60 4.99 -1.62
CA TYR A 22 3.80 3.79 -1.90
C TYR A 22 3.52 3.02 -0.61
N LEU A 23 2.33 2.46 -0.51
CA LEU A 23 1.94 1.49 0.51
C LEU A 23 1.60 0.17 -0.18
N ILE A 24 2.20 -0.91 0.29
CA ILE A 24 2.00 -2.27 -0.22
C ILE A 24 1.44 -3.12 0.92
N LEU A 25 0.24 -3.65 0.72
CA LEU A 25 -0.41 -4.55 1.67
C LEU A 25 -0.36 -5.98 1.15
N TRP A 26 0.33 -6.84 1.90
CA TRP A 26 0.44 -8.26 1.66
C TRP A 26 -0.73 -9.02 2.27
N GLN A 27 -1.03 -10.20 1.70
CA GLN A 27 -2.03 -11.15 2.23
C GLN A 27 -3.46 -10.58 2.31
N VAL A 28 -3.82 -9.66 1.43
CA VAL A 28 -5.15 -9.02 1.43
C VAL A 28 -6.28 -10.01 1.14
N GLY A 29 -5.99 -11.15 0.49
CA GLY A 29 -6.96 -12.24 0.27
C GLY A 29 -7.36 -13.01 1.53
N ILE A 30 -6.70 -12.78 2.67
CA ILE A 30 -7.07 -13.32 3.99
C ILE A 30 -7.18 -12.20 5.04
N THR A 31 -7.41 -10.95 4.62
CA THR A 31 -7.52 -9.82 5.56
C THR A 31 -8.62 -10.07 6.58
N GLY A 32 -8.39 -9.62 7.81
CA GLY A 32 -9.30 -9.82 8.95
C GLY A 32 -9.11 -11.16 9.68
N ASP A 33 -8.17 -11.99 9.26
CA ASP A 33 -7.79 -13.22 9.95
C ASP A 33 -6.72 -12.98 11.02
N ILE A 34 -7.16 -12.44 12.16
CA ILE A 34 -6.29 -12.09 13.30
C ILE A 34 -5.63 -13.33 13.94
N HIS A 35 -6.18 -14.52 13.69
CA HIS A 35 -5.69 -15.77 14.26
C HIS A 35 -4.99 -16.69 13.25
N SER A 36 -4.83 -16.26 11.99
CA SER A 36 -4.21 -17.03 10.90
C SER A 36 -4.86 -18.42 10.69
N ARG A 37 -6.19 -18.52 10.83
CA ARG A 37 -6.96 -19.77 10.71
C ARG A 37 -7.74 -19.90 9.40
N ARG A 38 -7.69 -18.92 8.50
CA ARG A 38 -8.55 -18.82 7.31
C ARG A 38 -7.73 -18.83 6.03
N LEU A 39 -8.33 -19.42 4.99
CA LEU A 39 -7.77 -19.49 3.64
C LEU A 39 -8.50 -18.56 2.66
N SER A 40 -9.48 -17.81 3.14
CA SER A 40 -10.24 -16.81 2.38
C SER A 40 -10.71 -15.67 3.29
N THR A 41 -10.91 -14.50 2.70
CA THR A 41 -11.52 -13.33 3.36
C THR A 41 -13.00 -13.21 3.00
N ASN A 42 -13.77 -12.59 3.90
CA ASN A 42 -15.16 -12.21 3.66
C ASN A 42 -15.18 -10.72 3.20
N PRO A 43 -16.02 -10.34 2.23
CA PRO A 43 -16.14 -8.94 1.80
C PRO A 43 -16.26 -7.93 2.94
N ALA A 44 -16.93 -8.27 4.05
CA ALA A 44 -17.03 -7.39 5.23
C ALA A 44 -15.68 -7.02 5.86
N TYR A 45 -14.67 -7.91 5.82
CA TYR A 45 -13.33 -7.58 6.30
C TYR A 45 -12.58 -6.67 5.31
N VAL A 46 -12.86 -6.82 4.01
CA VAL A 46 -12.31 -5.94 2.98
C VAL A 46 -12.95 -4.56 3.07
N GLU A 47 -14.25 -4.46 3.35
CA GLU A 47 -14.93 -3.19 3.66
C GLU A 47 -14.30 -2.50 4.87
N LEU A 48 -13.98 -3.25 5.93
CA LEU A 48 -13.26 -2.68 7.08
C LEU A 48 -11.84 -2.21 6.70
N LEU A 49 -11.14 -2.94 5.83
CA LEU A 49 -9.84 -2.48 5.30
C LEU A 49 -9.99 -1.17 4.50
N VAL A 50 -11.05 -1.06 3.69
CA VAL A 50 -11.38 0.16 2.94
C VAL A 50 -11.67 1.32 3.90
N GLU A 51 -12.41 1.08 4.98
CA GLU A 51 -12.66 2.09 6.02
C GLU A 51 -11.36 2.57 6.67
N VAL A 52 -10.48 1.63 7.07
CA VAL A 52 -9.18 1.96 7.67
C VAL A 52 -8.32 2.78 6.72
N LEU A 53 -8.21 2.38 5.45
CA LEU A 53 -7.48 3.15 4.44
C LEU A 53 -8.15 4.50 4.14
N GLY A 54 -9.47 4.58 4.27
CA GLY A 54 -10.28 5.78 4.05
C GLY A 54 -9.95 6.95 4.97
N ALA A 55 -9.27 6.70 6.09
CA ALA A 55 -8.77 7.75 6.98
C ALA A 55 -7.69 8.62 6.30
N ASP A 56 -6.91 8.03 5.40
CA ASP A 56 -5.74 8.65 4.75
C ASP A 56 -5.91 8.83 3.24
N TYR A 57 -6.77 8.02 2.62
CA TYR A 57 -6.97 7.94 1.17
C TYR A 57 -8.43 8.23 0.79
N PRO A 58 -8.71 9.10 -0.19
CA PRO A 58 -10.07 9.32 -0.68
C PRO A 58 -10.70 8.03 -1.23
N ALA A 59 -12.04 7.92 -1.16
CA ALA A 59 -12.78 6.78 -1.70
C ALA A 59 -12.51 6.52 -3.21
N GLU A 60 -12.27 7.57 -3.97
CA GLU A 60 -11.92 7.54 -5.40
C GLU A 60 -10.46 7.17 -5.69
N HIS A 61 -9.63 7.06 -4.65
CA HIS A 61 -8.20 6.83 -4.82
C HIS A 61 -7.96 5.54 -5.58
N ARG A 62 -7.15 5.61 -6.63
CA ARG A 62 -6.90 4.45 -7.50
C ARG A 62 -5.90 3.52 -6.85
N VAL A 63 -6.34 2.32 -6.50
CA VAL A 63 -5.51 1.24 -5.96
C VAL A 63 -5.39 0.12 -6.98
N THR A 64 -4.35 -0.69 -6.87
CA THR A 64 -4.13 -1.83 -7.78
C THR A 64 -4.08 -3.13 -7.00
N VAL A 65 -4.91 -4.09 -7.38
CA VAL A 65 -4.75 -5.49 -6.99
C VAL A 65 -3.78 -6.13 -7.98
N TYR A 66 -2.66 -6.60 -7.44
CA TYR A 66 -1.60 -7.25 -8.21
C TYR A 66 -1.48 -8.72 -7.83
N GLU A 67 -1.39 -9.59 -8.84
CA GLU A 67 -0.98 -10.99 -8.68
C GLU A 67 0.11 -11.30 -9.70
N ALA A 68 1.25 -11.78 -9.23
CA ALA A 68 2.33 -12.19 -10.11
C ALA A 68 1.92 -13.41 -10.94
N ALA A 69 2.42 -13.50 -12.17
CA ALA A 69 2.25 -14.69 -13.00
C ALA A 69 2.93 -15.89 -12.31
N THR A 70 2.16 -16.94 -12.03
CA THR A 70 2.68 -18.20 -11.46
C THR A 70 2.97 -19.27 -12.51
N LEU A 71 2.49 -19.07 -13.73
CA LEU A 71 2.75 -19.93 -14.90
C LEU A 71 3.40 -19.10 -15.99
N ALA A 72 4.37 -19.66 -16.71
CA ALA A 72 5.12 -18.95 -17.77
C ALA A 72 4.23 -18.41 -18.90
N ILE A 73 3.07 -19.01 -19.12
CA ILE A 73 2.11 -18.66 -20.19
C ILE A 73 0.97 -17.76 -19.71
N ALA A 74 0.82 -17.57 -18.39
CA ALA A 74 -0.27 -16.79 -17.83
C ALA A 74 0.20 -15.34 -17.59
N PRO A 75 -0.60 -14.32 -17.96
CA PRO A 75 -0.28 -12.95 -17.62
C PRO A 75 -0.45 -12.72 -16.10
N PRO A 76 0.25 -11.74 -15.51
CA PRO A 76 -0.06 -11.29 -14.16
C PRO A 76 -1.44 -10.62 -14.13
N ARG A 77 -2.11 -10.66 -12.97
CA ARG A 77 -3.28 -9.80 -12.73
C ARG A 77 -2.78 -8.42 -12.34
N ILE A 78 -3.20 -7.40 -13.07
CA ILE A 78 -2.97 -6.00 -12.74
C ILE A 78 -4.31 -5.29 -12.91
N GLU A 79 -5.04 -5.15 -11.80
CA GLU A 79 -6.39 -4.58 -11.82
C GLU A 79 -6.43 -3.31 -10.98
N THR A 80 -6.67 -2.16 -11.62
CA THR A 80 -6.73 -0.86 -10.95
C THR A 80 -8.17 -0.36 -10.86
N LEU A 81 -8.63 -0.09 -9.64
CA LEU A 81 -9.99 0.29 -9.29
C LEU A 81 -10.00 1.40 -8.23
N ALA A 82 -11.16 2.01 -7.98
CA ALA A 82 -11.31 2.93 -6.85
C ALA A 82 -11.26 2.17 -5.53
N LEU A 83 -10.70 2.78 -4.48
CA LEU A 83 -10.58 2.17 -3.16
C LEU A 83 -11.92 1.65 -2.63
N ARG A 84 -13.00 2.41 -2.82
CA ARG A 84 -14.35 1.98 -2.38
C ARG A 84 -14.86 0.71 -3.05
N ASP A 85 -14.36 0.37 -4.23
CA ASP A 85 -14.82 -0.78 -5.00
C ASP A 85 -14.04 -2.06 -4.64
N LEU A 86 -13.04 -1.96 -3.76
CA LEU A 86 -12.13 -3.07 -3.42
C LEU A 86 -12.86 -4.29 -2.84
N ALA A 87 -13.91 -4.09 -2.06
CA ALA A 87 -14.70 -5.20 -1.50
C ALA A 87 -15.53 -5.96 -2.55
N SER A 88 -15.72 -5.37 -3.73
CA SER A 88 -16.51 -5.98 -4.82
C SER A 88 -15.68 -6.91 -5.73
N VAL A 89 -14.35 -6.88 -5.63
CA VAL A 89 -13.47 -7.71 -6.47
C VAL A 89 -12.96 -8.93 -5.70
N PRO A 90 -12.80 -10.08 -6.38
CA PRO A 90 -12.27 -11.27 -5.73
C PRO A 90 -10.79 -11.04 -5.38
N LEU A 91 -10.44 -11.32 -4.12
CA LEU A 91 -9.07 -11.35 -3.63
C LEU A 91 -8.66 -12.80 -3.34
N THR A 92 -7.47 -13.17 -3.78
CA THR A 92 -6.89 -14.50 -3.60
C THR A 92 -5.70 -14.45 -2.63
N LEU A 93 -5.19 -15.61 -2.22
CA LEU A 93 -3.99 -15.70 -1.39
C LEU A 93 -2.74 -15.07 -2.04
N GLN A 94 -2.75 -14.89 -3.37
CA GLN A 94 -1.66 -14.29 -4.13
C GLN A 94 -1.85 -12.77 -4.32
N SER A 95 -3.05 -12.25 -4.01
CA SER A 95 -3.35 -10.84 -4.16
C SER A 95 -2.47 -10.00 -3.23
N THR A 96 -1.87 -8.97 -3.80
CA THR A 96 -1.18 -7.89 -3.11
C THR A 96 -1.86 -6.58 -3.49
N LEU A 97 -2.20 -5.74 -2.50
CA LEU A 97 -2.76 -4.42 -2.77
C LEU A 97 -1.65 -3.39 -2.83
N ILE A 98 -1.64 -2.62 -3.91
CA ILE A 98 -0.73 -1.51 -4.15
C ILE A 98 -1.53 -0.22 -4.04
N VAL A 99 -1.15 0.64 -3.09
CA VAL A 99 -1.74 1.94 -2.87
C VAL A 99 -0.70 3.01 -3.24
N PRO A 100 -0.91 3.77 -4.34
CA PRO A 100 0.03 4.79 -4.75
C PRO A 100 -0.02 6.01 -3.81
N PRO A 101 1.00 6.89 -3.85
CA PRO A 101 0.98 8.14 -3.10
C PRO A 101 -0.29 8.96 -3.33
N ALA A 102 -0.91 9.44 -2.26
CA ALA A 102 -2.07 10.34 -2.32
C ALA A 102 -1.67 11.82 -2.33
N ARG A 103 -0.44 12.13 -1.90
CA ARG A 103 0.08 13.50 -1.86
C ARG A 103 1.52 13.58 -2.36
N ARG A 104 1.94 14.79 -2.68
CA ARG A 104 3.33 15.07 -3.05
C ARG A 104 4.23 15.08 -1.82
N MET A 105 5.46 14.59 -1.98
CA MET A 105 6.50 14.75 -0.95
C MET A 105 6.78 16.22 -0.67
N LEU A 106 6.92 16.55 0.62
CA LEU A 106 7.29 17.89 1.05
C LEU A 106 8.81 18.03 1.09
N SER A 107 9.31 19.12 0.51
CA SER A 107 10.75 19.38 0.45
C SER A 107 11.26 19.88 1.81
N ASN A 108 12.30 19.24 2.35
CA ASN A 108 13.03 19.77 3.50
C ASN A 108 14.12 20.75 3.03
N ALA A 109 13.77 22.03 2.89
CA ALA A 109 14.66 23.06 2.37
C ALA A 109 15.92 23.26 3.24
N LEU A 110 15.77 23.21 4.58
CA LEU A 110 16.88 23.37 5.51
C LEU A 110 17.92 22.26 5.34
N VAL A 111 17.47 21.00 5.27
CA VAL A 111 18.38 19.86 5.10
C VAL A 111 19.02 19.90 3.71
N LYS A 112 18.27 20.24 2.65
CA LYS A 112 18.83 20.39 1.30
C LYS A 112 19.96 21.40 1.25
N SER A 113 19.78 22.59 1.84
CA SER A 113 20.83 23.61 1.89
C SER A 113 22.08 23.12 2.63
N LYS A 114 21.92 22.34 3.71
CA LYS A 114 23.05 21.73 4.42
C LYS A 114 23.77 20.68 3.56
N LEU A 115 23.02 19.87 2.79
CA LEU A 115 23.60 18.90 1.86
C LEU A 115 24.41 19.58 0.75
N ASP A 116 23.87 20.64 0.15
CA ASP A 116 24.55 21.40 -0.91
C ASP A 116 25.87 22.01 -0.41
N ALA A 117 25.87 22.55 0.81
CA ALA A 117 27.08 23.09 1.43
C ALA A 117 28.15 22.01 1.68
N LEU A 118 27.75 20.82 2.13
CA LEU A 118 28.66 19.70 2.32
C LEU A 118 29.24 19.20 0.99
N GLU A 119 28.44 19.12 -0.07
CA GLU A 119 28.94 18.74 -1.40
C GLU A 119 29.98 19.73 -1.94
N GLN A 120 29.76 21.04 -1.76
CA GLN A 120 30.74 22.05 -2.15
C GLN A 120 32.05 21.91 -1.38
N GLN A 121 31.97 21.65 -0.07
CA GLN A 121 33.16 21.41 0.75
C GLN A 121 33.95 20.19 0.28
N PHE A 122 33.27 19.08 -0.04
CA PHE A 122 33.93 17.86 -0.53
C PHE A 122 34.55 18.00 -1.92
N ARG A 123 34.02 18.87 -2.78
CA ARG A 123 34.61 19.15 -4.10
C ARG A 123 35.82 20.08 -4.05
N ALA A 124 35.96 20.85 -2.98
CA ALA A 124 37.06 21.80 -2.78
C ALA A 124 38.27 21.19 -2.07
N ALA A 125 38.14 19.96 -1.56
CA ALA A 125 39.20 19.17 -0.92
C ALA A 125 39.83 18.20 -1.92
#